data_AF-B9TDH4-F1
#
_entry.id   AF-B9TDH4-F1
#
_cell.length_a   1.000
_cell.length_b   1.000
_cell.length_c   1.000
_cell.angle_alpha   90.00
_cell.angle_beta   90.00
_cell.angle_gamma   90.00
#
_symmetry.space_group_name_H-M   'P 1'
#
loop_
_entity.id
_entity.type
_entity.pdbx_description
1 polymer ?
#
loop_
_entity_poly.entity_id
_entity_poly.type
_entity_poly.pdbx_seq_one_letter_code
_entity_poly.pdbx_strand_id
1 'polypeptide(L)' 'MELAKSAEKAWARTPLWKIAELLHKAAAILKEHKAPNAECLVKEIAKLAKDAFSEVVRSGDLISYTAEEGVRILGEG' A
#
# COMPACT_ATOMS: atom_id res chain seq x y z
N MET A 1 15.50 -14.51 -6.44
CA MET A 1 14.22 -15.15 -6.05
C MET A 1 14.29 -15.88 -4.70
N GLU A 2 15.42 -16.48 -4.33
CA GLU A 2 15.52 -17.22 -3.05
C GLU A 2 15.21 -16.40 -1.79
N LEU A 3 15.58 -15.10 -1.77
CA LEU A 3 15.21 -14.20 -0.67
C LEU A 3 13.69 -14.04 -0.51
N ALA A 4 12.95 -13.89 -1.62
CA ALA A 4 11.50 -13.74 -1.59
C ALA A 4 10.82 -15.03 -1.10
N LYS A 5 11.25 -16.21 -1.57
CA LYS A 5 10.73 -17.51 -1.11
C LYS A 5 10.93 -17.72 0.39
N SER A 6 12.06 -17.26 0.92
CA SER A 6 12.33 -17.32 2.36
C SER A 6 11.40 -16.40 3.14
N ALA A 7 11.24 -15.15 2.68
CA ALA A 7 10.40 -14.14 3.33
C ALA A 7 8.90 -14.46 3.27
N GLU A 8 8.42 -15.09 2.20
CA GLU A 8 7.02 -15.49 2.02
C GLU A 8 6.50 -16.32 3.20
N LYS A 9 7.30 -17.29 3.69
CA LYS A 9 6.94 -18.12 4.84
C LYS A 9 6.80 -17.32 6.13
N ALA A 10 7.63 -16.29 6.31
CA ALA A 10 7.56 -15.40 7.47
C ALA A 10 6.33 -14.48 7.38
N TRP A 11 6.06 -13.95 6.18
CA TRP A 11 4.89 -13.12 5.91
C TRP A 11 3.58 -13.89 6.15
N ALA A 12 3.46 -15.11 5.63
CA ALA A 12 2.29 -15.96 5.80
C ALA A 12 1.99 -16.34 7.26
N ARG A 13 3.00 -16.33 8.14
CA ARG A 13 2.85 -16.57 9.58
C ARG A 13 2.50 -15.31 10.38
N THR A 14 2.54 -14.14 9.74
CA THR A 14 2.22 -12.87 10.39
C THR A 14 0.70 -12.81 10.61
N PRO A 15 0.22 -12.55 11.83
CA PRO A 15 -1.22 -12.45 12.09
C PRO A 15 -1.90 -11.38 11.21
N LEU A 16 -3.13 -11.64 10.77
CA LEU A 16 -3.87 -10.76 9.86
C LEU A 16 -3.98 -9.32 10.38
N TRP A 17 -4.30 -9.14 11.67
CA TRP A 17 -4.38 -7.82 12.28
C TRP A 17 -3.06 -7.05 12.19
N LYS A 18 -1.92 -7.75 12.25
CA LYS A 18 -0.60 -7.14 12.16
C LYS A 18 -0.26 -6.75 10.74
N ILE A 19 -0.65 -7.58 9.76
CA ILE A 19 -0.56 -7.23 8.33
C ILE A 19 -1.40 -5.98 8.05
N ALA A 20 -2.65 -5.94 8.52
CA ALA A 20 -3.52 -4.77 8.35
C ALA A 20 -2.90 -3.51 8.98
N GLU A 21 -2.41 -3.59 10.22
CA GLU A 21 -1.71 -2.48 10.88
C GLU A 21 -0.53 -1.95 10.04
N LEU A 22 0.28 -2.83 9.46
CA LEU A 22 1.40 -2.46 8.60
C LEU A 22 0.93 -1.79 7.30
N LEU A 23 -0.13 -2.30 6.68
CA LEU A 23 -0.68 -1.74 5.44
C LEU A 23 -1.30 -0.36 5.67
N HIS A 24 -2.02 -0.14 6.79
CA HIS A 24 -2.53 1.19 7.13
C HIS A 24 -1.41 2.19 7.41
N LYS A 25 -0.32 1.76 8.07
CA LYS A 25 0.87 2.61 8.24
C LYS A 25 1.48 2.98 6.90
N ALA A 26 1.62 2.03 5.97
CA ALA A 26 2.11 2.32 4.62
C ALA A 26 1.20 3.29 3.86
N ALA A 27 -0.12 3.12 3.95
CA ALA A 27 -1.09 4.04 3.36
C ALA A 27 -0.99 5.46 3.94
N ALA A 28 -0.80 5.60 5.26
CA ALA A 28 -0.62 6.89 5.92
C ALA A 28 0.64 7.60 5.43
N ILE A 29 1.78 6.90 5.40
CA ILE A 29 3.06 7.42 4.89
C ILE A 29 2.91 7.86 3.42
N LEU A 30 2.25 7.05 2.59
CA LEU A 30 2.04 7.39 1.18
C LEU A 30 1.22 8.68 1.00
N LYS A 31 0.18 8.87 1.81
CA LYS A 31 -0.67 10.07 1.80
C LYS A 31 0.02 11.29 2.40
N GLU A 32 0.89 11.12 3.38
CA GLU A 32 1.73 12.18 3.94
C GLU A 32 2.71 12.70 2.89
N HIS A 33 3.35 11.79 2.16
CA HIS A 33 4.30 12.10 1.08
C HIS A 33 3.65 12.26 -0.31
N LYS A 34 2.35 12.57 -0.38
CA LYS A 34 1.64 12.69 -1.67
C LYS A 34 2.21 13.72 -2.63
N ALA A 35 2.72 14.85 -2.12
CA ALA A 35 3.29 15.91 -2.94
C ALA A 35 4.61 15.49 -3.64
N PRO A 36 5.65 15.01 -2.93
CA PRO A 36 6.88 14.54 -3.59
C PRO A 36 6.64 13.33 -4.50
N ASN A 37 5.76 12.40 -4.11
CA ASN A 37 5.41 11.28 -4.99
C ASN A 37 4.70 11.70 -6.27
N ALA A 38 3.78 12.67 -6.18
CA ALA A 38 3.12 13.23 -7.36
C ALA A 38 4.12 13.96 -8.26
N GLU A 39 5.10 14.65 -7.69
CA GLU A 39 6.18 15.29 -8.44
C GLU A 39 7.03 14.28 -9.22
N CYS A 40 7.36 13.13 -8.62
CA CYS A 40 8.02 12.04 -9.33
C CYS A 40 7.20 11.57 -10.55
N LEU A 41 5.89 11.35 -10.38
CA LEU A 41 5.00 10.95 -11.48
C LEU A 41 4.95 12.01 -12.61
N VAL A 42 4.94 13.29 -12.26
CA VAL A 42 4.98 14.37 -13.26
C VAL A 42 6.30 14.32 -14.04
N LYS A 43 7.43 14.11 -13.36
CA LYS A 43 8.77 14.13 -13.98
C LYS A 43 9.09 12.88 -14.78
N GLU A 44 8.70 11.71 -14.29
CA GLU A 44 9.09 10.42 -14.87
C GLU A 44 8.19 10.00 -16.03
N ILE A 45 6.89 10.28 -15.94
CA ILE A 45 5.89 9.79 -16.91
C ILE A 45 5.04 10.92 -17.51
N ALA A 46 5.45 12.18 -17.33
CA ALA A 46 4.75 13.36 -17.86
C ALA A 46 3.26 13.43 -17.44
N LYS A 47 2.92 12.88 -16.27
CA LYS A 47 1.53 12.87 -15.80
C LYS A 47 1.10 14.29 -15.42
N LEU A 48 -0.16 14.63 -15.67
CA LEU A 48 -0.73 15.90 -15.23
C LEU A 48 -0.72 15.96 -13.69
N ALA A 49 -0.19 17.05 -13.12
CA ALA A 49 0.05 17.16 -11.67
C ALA A 49 -1.18 16.88 -10.79
N LYS A 50 -2.37 17.34 -11.21
CA LYS A 50 -3.63 17.07 -10.49
C LYS A 50 -3.97 15.57 -10.46
N ASP A 51 -3.70 14.86 -11.56
CA ASP A 51 -4.00 13.44 -11.71
C ASP A 51 -2.94 12.57 -11.04
N ALA A 52 -1.69 13.04 -11.00
CA ALA A 52 -0.62 12.45 -10.21
C ALA A 52 -0.92 12.51 -8.72
N PHE A 53 -1.34 13.67 -8.22
CA PHE A 53 -1.74 13.84 -6.82
C PHE A 53 -2.93 12.94 -6.46
N SER A 54 -3.96 12.93 -7.31
CA SER A 54 -5.14 12.08 -7.14
C SER A 54 -4.79 10.60 -7.16
N GLU A 55 -3.84 10.18 -8.00
CA GLU A 55 -3.36 8.80 -8.03
C GLU A 55 -2.69 8.40 -6.71
N VAL A 56 -1.77 9.21 -6.17
CA VAL A 56 -1.06 8.85 -4.93
C VAL A 56 -2.04 8.69 -3.77
N VAL A 57 -3.01 9.60 -3.64
CA VAL A 57 -4.05 9.51 -2.61
C VAL A 57 -4.89 8.25 -2.80
N ARG A 58 -5.37 8.00 -4.01
CA ARG A 58 -6.18 6.81 -4.35
C ARG A 58 -5.42 5.51 -4.09
N SER A 59 -4.12 5.46 -4.35
CA SER A 59 -3.28 4.30 -4.04
C SER A 59 -3.21 4.03 -2.55
N GLY A 60 -3.12 5.08 -1.71
CA GLY A 60 -3.21 4.93 -0.25
C GLY A 60 -4.59 4.44 0.21
N ASP A 61 -5.66 4.94 -0.41
CA ASP A 61 -7.03 4.45 -0.14
C ASP A 61 -7.18 2.98 -0.52
N LEU A 62 -6.65 2.57 -1.68
CA LEU A 62 -6.68 1.19 -2.14
C LEU A 62 -5.95 0.26 -1.16
N ILE A 63 -4.76 0.63 -0.69
CA ILE A 63 -4.02 -0.16 0.31
C ILE A 63 -4.85 -0.33 1.57
N SER A 64 -5.47 0.75 2.07
CA SER A 64 -6.31 0.70 3.27
C SER A 64 -7.53 -0.20 3.06
N TYR A 65 -8.20 -0.08 1.91
CA TYR A 65 -9.34 -0.92 1.55
C TYR A 65 -8.95 -2.40 1.51
N THR A 66 -7.83 -2.74 0.85
CA THR A 66 -7.38 -4.14 0.75
C THR A 66 -6.94 -4.74 2.09
N ALA A 67 -6.48 -3.91 3.03
CA ALA A 67 -6.13 -4.36 4.37
C ALA A 67 -7.39 -4.84 5.12
N GLU A 68 -8.46 -4.07 5.06
CA GLU A 68 -9.75 -4.39 5.68
C GLU A 68 -10.42 -5.60 5.01
N GLU A 69 -10.44 -5.63 3.68
CA GLU A 69 -10.99 -6.78 2.94
C GLU A 69 -10.19 -8.06 3.19
N GLY A 70 -8.86 -7.95 3.35
CA GLY A 70 -8.02 -9.09 3.71
C GLY A 70 -8.37 -9.66 5.08
N VAL A 71 -8.60 -8.80 6.08
CA VAL A 71 -9.07 -9.23 7.40
C VAL A 71 -10.47 -9.85 7.33
N ARG A 72 -11.37 -9.28 6.54
CA ARG A 72 -12.73 -9.81 6.37
C ARG A 72 -12.75 -11.19 5.74
N ILE A 73 -12.09 -11.35 4.59
CA ILE A 73 -12.11 -12.59 3.80
C ILE A 73 -11.35 -13.72 4.50
N LEU A 74 -10.20 -13.41 5.12
CA LEU A 74 -9.33 -14.41 5.74
C LEU A 74 -9.58 -14.61 7.23
N GLY A 75 -10.33 -13.71 7.87
CA GLY A 75 -10.74 -13.82 9.27
C GLY A 75 -11.98 -14.69 9.47
N GLU A 76 -12.76 -14.94 8.41
CA GLU A 76 -13.80 -15.97 8.38
C GLU A 76 -13.13 -17.35 8.18
N GLY A 77 -12.60 -17.91 9.27
CA GLY A 77 -11.90 -19.20 9.32
C GLY A 77 -11.57 -19.61 10.76
#